data_AF-A0A4Q1ZX82-F1
#
_entry.id   AF-A0A4Q1ZX82-F1
#
_cell.length_a   1.000
_cell.length_b   1.000
_cell.length_c   1.000
_cell.angle_alpha   90.00
_cell.angle_beta   90.00
_cell.angle_gamma   90.00
#
_symmetry.space_group_name_H-M   'P 1'
#
loop_
_entity.id
_entity.type
_entity.pdbx_description
1 polymer ?
#
loop_
_entity_poly.entity_id
_entity_poly.type
_entity_poly.pdbx_seq_one_letter_code
_entity_poly.pdbx_strand_id
1 'polypeptide(L)'
;MKTHTTTAHQAEQELNALLGHENRIYKPWQLENHVLEPVRLKATTDEMLMLTYANAYVRPHFEVDEKRVTVPNLVCKLNGAIHGFVLDMKVKEKQHPNLITIYYDFGKMNKKPKAGHLNKKPKWFDEMLGINVDQALQADLSGIKHLKPAYQRTYLEAINRVLKIVKSSAYKGEAPSNREVLETLLFNSRKIGDMFHAFDYQYMVPKFLVVDKQKKPASPYAAIRLIMMSVLGFDVFIASEDAYSSIENYVTEDVIDIHYLTEREFAYSEVLTIRKKRVKMLLWTALAAIVLSFIFFALKIY
;
A
#
# COMPACT_ATOMS: atom_id res chain seq x y z
N MET A 1 -34.14 22.26 9.28
CA MET A 1 -33.47 23.20 8.35
C MET A 1 -34.00 22.90 6.96
N LYS A 2 -34.45 23.91 6.18
CA LYS A 2 -34.84 23.70 4.78
C LYS A 2 -33.60 23.90 3.90
N THR A 3 -33.34 22.97 2.99
CA THR A 3 -32.21 23.02 2.05
C THR A 3 -32.76 23.23 0.65
N HIS A 4 -32.25 24.22 -0.08
CA HIS A 4 -32.59 24.45 -1.49
C HIS A 4 -31.40 24.08 -2.37
N THR A 5 -31.65 23.21 -3.35
CA THR A 5 -30.67 22.77 -4.33
C THR A 5 -30.44 23.88 -5.36
N THR A 6 -29.19 24.21 -5.66
CA THR A 6 -28.88 25.22 -6.68
C THR A 6 -28.90 24.59 -8.07
N THR A 7 -29.16 25.40 -9.10
CA THR A 7 -29.07 24.96 -10.50
C THR A 7 -27.69 24.40 -10.84
N ALA A 8 -26.62 24.98 -10.27
CA ALA A 8 -25.27 24.45 -10.41
C ALA A 8 -25.12 23.04 -9.81
N HIS A 9 -25.74 22.78 -8.66
CA HIS A 9 -25.71 21.44 -8.05
C HIS A 9 -26.49 20.40 -8.88
N GLN A 10 -27.62 20.79 -9.47
CA GLN A 10 -28.38 19.91 -10.38
C GLN A 10 -27.58 19.62 -11.66
N ALA A 11 -27.02 20.64 -12.30
CA ALA A 11 -26.15 20.49 -13.47
C ALA A 11 -24.91 19.63 -13.16
N GLU A 12 -24.37 19.72 -11.95
CA GLU A 12 -23.27 18.87 -11.52
C GLU A 12 -23.67 17.39 -11.38
N GLN A 13 -24.85 17.11 -10.84
CA GLN A 13 -25.38 15.74 -10.75
C GLN A 13 -25.65 15.14 -12.14
N GLU A 14 -26.20 15.93 -13.06
CA GLU A 14 -26.41 15.51 -14.45
C GLU A 14 -25.09 15.24 -15.17
N LEU A 15 -24.09 16.12 -15.03
CA LEU A 15 -22.75 15.90 -15.57
C LEU A 15 -22.10 14.65 -14.98
N ASN A 16 -22.29 14.36 -13.69
CA ASN A 16 -21.77 13.17 -13.04
C ASN A 16 -22.39 11.88 -13.58
N ALA A 17 -23.65 11.92 -14.03
CA ALA A 17 -24.30 10.79 -14.70
C ALA A 17 -23.76 10.55 -16.13
N LEU A 18 -23.22 11.60 -16.77
CA LEU A 18 -22.61 11.53 -18.10
C LEU A 18 -21.12 11.14 -18.07
N LEU A 19 -20.41 11.43 -16.98
CA LEU A 19 -18.99 11.06 -16.77
C LEU A 19 -18.89 9.65 -16.17
N GLY A 20 -18.17 8.74 -16.84
CA GLY A 20 -17.90 7.42 -16.30
C GLY A 20 -17.56 6.36 -17.35
N HIS A 21 -18.28 5.23 -17.25
CA HIS A 21 -18.06 3.93 -17.92
C HIS A 21 -17.48 4.00 -19.34
N GLU A 22 -18.09 4.80 -20.22
CA GLU A 22 -17.72 4.84 -21.63
C GLU A 22 -16.39 5.59 -21.88
N ASN A 23 -16.09 6.60 -21.06
CA ASN A 23 -14.95 7.50 -21.28
C ASN A 23 -13.77 7.23 -20.34
N ARG A 24 -13.94 6.38 -19.31
CA ARG A 24 -12.94 6.10 -18.24
C ARG A 24 -12.43 7.36 -17.51
N ILE A 25 -13.20 8.43 -17.53
CA ILE A 25 -12.92 9.67 -16.81
C ILE A 25 -13.86 9.72 -15.62
N TYR A 26 -13.31 9.70 -14.40
CA TYR A 26 -14.10 9.86 -13.18
C TYR A 26 -13.60 11.08 -12.39
N LYS A 27 -14.53 11.75 -11.71
CA LYS A 27 -14.20 12.80 -10.76
C LYS A 27 -13.48 12.21 -9.54
N PRO A 28 -12.68 13.02 -8.83
CA PRO A 28 -12.17 12.62 -7.53
C PRO A 28 -13.29 12.13 -6.60
N TRP A 29 -13.07 11.00 -5.94
CA TRP A 29 -13.97 10.35 -4.99
C TRP A 29 -15.29 9.83 -5.58
N GLN A 30 -15.46 9.82 -6.90
CA GLN A 30 -16.67 9.29 -7.55
C GLN A 30 -16.88 7.79 -7.26
N LEU A 31 -15.79 7.05 -7.02
CA LEU A 31 -15.82 5.60 -6.82
C LEU A 31 -15.89 5.18 -5.34
N GLU A 32 -15.99 6.12 -4.41
CA GLU A 32 -15.90 5.86 -2.96
C GLU A 32 -16.91 4.82 -2.44
N ASN A 33 -18.12 4.78 -2.99
CA ASN A 33 -19.16 3.83 -2.56
C ASN A 33 -19.14 2.50 -3.33
N HIS A 34 -18.23 2.32 -4.29
CA HIS A 34 -18.10 1.06 -5.02
C HIS A 34 -17.40 0.03 -4.15
N VAL A 35 -17.80 -1.23 -4.30
CA VAL A 35 -17.11 -2.36 -3.69
C VAL A 35 -15.78 -2.55 -4.42
N LEU A 36 -14.68 -2.37 -3.70
CA LEU A 36 -13.34 -2.60 -4.22
C LEU A 36 -13.12 -4.10 -4.50
N GLU A 37 -12.73 -4.42 -5.72
CA GLU A 37 -12.30 -5.75 -6.15
C GLU A 37 -10.84 -5.69 -6.63
N PRO A 38 -9.86 -6.05 -5.78
CA PRO A 38 -8.46 -6.06 -6.18
C PRO A 38 -8.19 -7.23 -7.13
N VAL A 39 -7.48 -6.97 -8.23
CA VAL A 39 -7.01 -8.00 -9.15
C VAL A 39 -5.50 -7.92 -9.25
N ARG A 40 -4.82 -8.99 -8.86
CA ARG A 40 -3.37 -9.06 -8.93
C ARG A 40 -2.91 -9.18 -10.38
N LEU A 41 -1.98 -8.33 -10.77
CA LEU A 41 -1.27 -8.44 -12.03
C LEU A 41 -0.05 -9.34 -11.89
N LYS A 42 0.06 -10.33 -12.78
CA LYS A 42 1.29 -11.11 -12.99
C LYS A 42 2.06 -10.44 -14.13
N ALA A 43 3.12 -9.74 -13.78
CA ALA A 43 3.84 -8.86 -14.71
C ALA A 43 5.30 -9.28 -14.85
N THR A 44 5.95 -8.92 -15.96
CA THR A 44 7.41 -8.97 -16.07
C THR A 44 8.07 -7.90 -15.18
N THR A 45 9.38 -7.99 -14.95
CA THR A 45 10.10 -6.97 -14.16
C THR A 45 9.94 -5.56 -14.75
N ASP A 46 10.04 -5.43 -16.08
CA ASP A 46 9.93 -4.13 -16.76
C ASP A 46 8.50 -3.55 -16.66
N GLU A 47 7.49 -4.39 -16.89
CA GLU A 47 6.09 -3.98 -16.70
C GLU A 47 5.80 -3.60 -15.26
N MET A 48 6.31 -4.36 -14.29
CA MET A 48 6.15 -4.06 -12.87
C MET A 48 6.72 -2.68 -12.54
N LEU A 49 7.94 -2.36 -12.99
CA LEU A 49 8.56 -1.05 -12.76
C LEU A 49 7.76 0.10 -13.40
N MET A 50 7.23 -0.12 -14.61
CA MET A 50 6.37 0.85 -15.29
C MET A 50 5.03 1.06 -14.55
N LEU A 51 4.34 -0.04 -14.23
CA LEU A 51 3.02 -0.03 -13.60
C LEU A 51 3.06 0.49 -12.16
N THR A 52 4.19 0.34 -11.46
CA THR A 52 4.41 0.89 -10.11
C THR A 52 4.03 2.37 -10.04
N TYR A 53 4.34 3.16 -11.07
CA TYR A 53 4.08 4.61 -11.07
C TYR A 53 2.87 5.02 -11.91
N ALA A 54 2.16 4.06 -12.50
CA ALA A 54 0.97 4.30 -13.29
C ALA A 54 -0.28 4.44 -12.40
N ASN A 55 -1.20 5.34 -12.79
CA ASN A 55 -2.54 5.41 -12.18
C ASN A 55 -3.31 4.10 -12.43
N ALA A 56 -4.21 3.72 -11.53
CA ALA A 56 -4.99 2.50 -11.66
C ALA A 56 -5.79 2.46 -12.97
N TYR A 57 -6.40 3.58 -13.39
CA TYR A 57 -7.23 3.62 -14.61
C TYR A 57 -6.50 3.32 -15.93
N VAL A 58 -5.16 3.41 -15.95
CA VAL A 58 -4.35 3.03 -17.13
C VAL A 58 -3.81 1.61 -17.05
N ARG A 59 -3.96 0.93 -15.90
CA ARG A 59 -3.44 -0.44 -15.72
C ARG A 59 -4.34 -1.44 -16.45
N PRO A 60 -3.78 -2.55 -16.97
CA PRO A 60 -4.57 -3.65 -17.50
C PRO A 60 -5.59 -4.13 -16.46
N HIS A 61 -6.81 -4.48 -16.90
CA HIS A 61 -7.90 -4.96 -16.04
C HIS A 61 -8.48 -3.96 -15.04
N PHE A 62 -8.20 -2.66 -15.18
CA PHE A 62 -8.98 -1.66 -14.47
C PHE A 62 -10.37 -1.55 -15.10
N GLU A 63 -11.39 -1.84 -14.30
CA GLU A 63 -12.78 -1.83 -14.72
C GLU A 63 -13.62 -1.21 -13.61
N VAL A 64 -14.65 -0.47 -14.00
CA VAL A 64 -15.69 0.00 -13.08
C VAL A 64 -16.98 -0.61 -13.59
N ASP A 65 -17.82 -1.15 -12.71
CA ASP A 65 -19.21 -1.53 -13.01
C ASP A 65 -20.17 -0.65 -12.17
N GLU A 66 -21.48 -0.88 -12.19
CA GLU A 66 -22.44 -0.07 -11.42
C GLU A 66 -22.19 -0.06 -9.89
N LYS A 67 -21.56 -1.10 -9.35
CA LYS A 67 -21.42 -1.32 -7.89
C LYS A 67 -20.00 -1.66 -7.46
N ARG A 68 -19.10 -1.98 -8.39
CA ARG A 68 -17.74 -2.44 -8.13
C ARG A 68 -16.72 -1.63 -8.91
N VAL A 69 -15.53 -1.57 -8.34
CA VAL A 69 -14.33 -1.08 -9.01
C VAL A 69 -13.27 -2.16 -8.91
N THR A 70 -12.86 -2.67 -10.06
CA THR A 70 -11.77 -3.61 -10.20
C THR A 70 -10.47 -2.83 -10.27
N VAL A 71 -9.62 -2.99 -9.26
CA VAL A 71 -8.34 -2.26 -9.14
C VAL A 71 -7.17 -3.21 -9.34
N PRO A 72 -6.37 -3.02 -10.39
CA PRO A 72 -5.18 -3.82 -10.62
C PRO A 72 -4.07 -3.47 -9.64
N ASN A 73 -3.49 -4.47 -8.97
CA ASN A 73 -2.42 -4.28 -8.01
C ASN A 73 -1.24 -5.24 -8.24
N LEU A 74 -0.05 -4.82 -7.79
CA LEU A 74 1.18 -5.59 -7.87
C LEU A 74 1.48 -6.24 -6.53
N VAL A 75 1.91 -7.50 -6.51
CA VAL A 75 2.38 -8.19 -5.30
C VAL A 75 3.68 -8.90 -5.63
N CYS A 76 4.79 -8.28 -5.25
CA CYS A 76 6.11 -8.65 -5.74
C CYS A 76 7.14 -8.73 -4.61
N LYS A 77 7.93 -9.80 -4.60
CA LYS A 77 9.23 -9.85 -3.92
C LYS A 77 10.31 -9.45 -4.90
N LEU A 78 11.15 -8.49 -4.52
CA LEU A 78 12.24 -7.93 -5.30
C LEU A 78 13.55 -8.32 -4.62
N ASN A 79 14.36 -9.11 -5.32
CA ASN A 79 15.66 -9.58 -4.85
C ASN A 79 16.80 -8.82 -5.54
N GLY A 80 17.97 -8.71 -4.91
CA GLY A 80 19.17 -8.16 -5.54
C GLY A 80 19.33 -6.66 -5.33
N ALA A 81 19.41 -5.87 -6.42
CA ALA A 81 19.72 -4.43 -6.40
C ALA A 81 18.58 -3.55 -5.84
N ILE A 82 18.11 -3.83 -4.63
CA ILE A 82 16.95 -3.20 -4.01
C ILE A 82 17.20 -1.75 -3.59
N HIS A 83 18.46 -1.33 -3.44
CA HIS A 83 18.79 0.04 -3.08
C HIS A 83 18.28 1.02 -4.14
N GLY A 84 18.49 0.70 -5.41
CA GLY A 84 18.02 1.50 -6.55
C GLY A 84 16.50 1.65 -6.55
N PHE A 85 15.76 0.56 -6.33
CA PHE A 85 14.29 0.58 -6.26
C PHE A 85 13.76 1.46 -5.12
N VAL A 86 14.28 1.27 -3.91
CA VAL A 86 13.86 2.05 -2.73
C VAL A 86 14.21 3.53 -2.90
N LEU A 87 15.35 3.84 -3.52
CA LEU A 87 15.76 5.21 -3.81
C LEU A 87 14.88 5.85 -4.88
N ASP A 88 14.61 5.13 -5.97
CA ASP A 88 13.73 5.59 -7.05
C ASP A 88 12.32 5.90 -6.51
N MET A 89 11.74 5.01 -5.70
CA MET A 89 10.46 5.23 -5.01
C MET A 89 10.46 6.56 -4.24
N LYS A 90 11.49 6.80 -3.42
CA LYS A 90 11.62 8.05 -2.64
C LYS A 90 11.81 9.29 -3.51
N VAL A 91 12.43 9.16 -4.68
CA VAL A 91 12.57 10.26 -5.64
C VAL A 91 11.22 10.55 -6.28
N LYS A 92 10.48 9.52 -6.69
CA LYS A 92 9.15 9.62 -7.30
C LYS A 92 8.12 10.19 -6.34
N GLU A 93 8.16 9.83 -5.05
CA GLU A 93 7.30 10.42 -4.02
C GLU A 93 7.48 11.94 -3.90
N LYS A 94 8.70 12.44 -4.10
CA LYS A 94 8.96 13.89 -4.08
C LYS A 94 8.49 14.59 -5.35
N GLN A 95 8.44 13.87 -6.46
CA GLN A 95 7.99 14.40 -7.76
C GLN A 95 6.46 14.33 -7.91
N HIS A 96 5.83 13.38 -7.24
CA HIS A 96 4.40 13.10 -7.32
C HIS A 96 3.80 13.07 -5.91
N PRO A 97 3.30 14.19 -5.38
CA PRO A 97 2.75 14.28 -4.02
C PRO A 97 1.60 13.32 -3.73
N ASN A 98 0.92 12.83 -4.77
CA ASN A 98 -0.17 11.85 -4.66
C ASN A 98 0.35 10.40 -4.57
N LEU A 99 1.66 10.17 -4.72
CA LEU A 99 2.29 8.87 -4.47
C LEU A 99 2.51 8.70 -2.97
N ILE A 100 1.74 7.79 -2.37
CA ILE A 100 1.85 7.49 -0.94
C ILE A 100 2.47 6.10 -0.79
N THR A 101 3.66 6.04 -0.16
CA THR A 101 4.28 4.77 0.26
C THR A 101 4.36 4.65 1.76
N ILE A 102 3.95 3.50 2.27
CA ILE A 102 4.22 3.06 3.62
C ILE A 102 5.44 2.14 3.60
N TYR A 103 6.51 2.61 4.25
CA TYR A 103 7.72 1.82 4.50
C TYR A 103 7.59 1.06 5.82
N TYR A 104 7.78 -0.27 5.77
CA TYR A 104 7.77 -1.17 6.92
C TYR A 104 9.02 -2.06 6.95
N ASP A 105 9.23 -2.67 8.12
CA ASP A 105 10.18 -3.75 8.34
C ASP A 105 9.43 -4.99 8.86
N PHE A 106 10.06 -6.16 8.74
CA PHE A 106 9.50 -7.40 9.26
C PHE A 106 9.45 -7.48 10.79
N GLY A 107 10.15 -6.61 11.52
CA GLY A 107 10.11 -6.57 12.98
C GLY A 107 8.71 -6.31 13.54
N LYS A 108 7.95 -5.38 12.93
CA LYS A 108 6.52 -5.17 13.28
C LYS A 108 5.61 -6.22 12.63
N MET A 109 5.87 -6.57 11.38
CA MET A 109 5.02 -7.50 10.61
C MET A 109 5.04 -8.92 11.15
N ASN A 110 6.12 -9.34 11.79
CA ASN A 110 6.24 -10.71 12.29
C ASN A 110 5.51 -10.96 13.61
N LYS A 111 5.09 -9.89 14.32
CA LYS A 111 4.53 -10.02 15.67
C LYS A 111 3.25 -10.84 15.65
N LYS A 112 3.22 -11.91 16.46
CA LYS A 112 1.99 -12.63 16.78
C LYS A 112 0.98 -11.66 17.43
N PRO A 113 -0.30 -11.66 17.03
CA PRO A 113 -1.30 -10.86 17.72
C PRO A 113 -1.36 -11.21 19.21
N LYS A 114 -1.65 -10.21 20.06
CA LYS A 114 -1.89 -10.46 21.47
C LYS A 114 -3.30 -11.04 21.62
N ALA A 115 -3.40 -12.22 22.23
CA ALA A 115 -4.68 -12.84 22.53
C ALA A 115 -5.52 -11.93 23.45
N GLY A 116 -6.83 -11.82 23.18
CA GLY A 116 -7.78 -11.16 24.08
C GLY A 116 -8.13 -9.71 23.77
N HIS A 117 -7.67 -9.15 22.63
CA HIS A 117 -8.19 -7.86 22.14
C HIS A 117 -9.65 -7.94 21.69
N LEU A 118 -10.11 -9.14 21.34
CA LEU A 118 -11.50 -9.42 21.01
C LEU A 118 -12.20 -10.09 22.18
N ASN A 119 -13.47 -9.72 22.37
CA ASN A 119 -14.37 -10.47 23.25
C ASN A 119 -14.29 -11.97 22.94
N LYS A 120 -14.42 -12.82 23.96
CA LYS A 120 -14.14 -14.27 23.85
C LYS A 120 -14.86 -14.95 22.69
N LYS A 121 -16.06 -14.49 22.29
CA LYS A 121 -16.73 -14.86 21.02
C LYS A 121 -17.67 -13.72 20.58
N PRO A 122 -17.27 -12.87 19.62
CA PRO A 122 -18.18 -11.85 19.11
C PRO A 122 -19.32 -12.49 18.32
N LYS A 123 -20.55 -11.97 18.43
CA LYS A 123 -21.69 -12.48 17.64
C LYS A 123 -21.48 -12.34 16.12
N TRP A 124 -20.73 -11.32 15.72
CA TRP A 124 -20.43 -11.00 14.32
C TRP A 124 -19.30 -11.84 13.72
N PHE A 125 -18.70 -12.76 14.47
CA PHE A 125 -17.60 -13.60 13.99
C PHE A 125 -17.88 -15.07 14.27
N ASP A 126 -17.75 -15.87 13.23
CA ASP A 126 -17.85 -17.32 13.27
C ASP A 126 -16.52 -17.95 12.79
N GLU A 127 -16.03 -18.93 13.55
CA GLU A 127 -14.74 -19.57 13.27
C GLU A 127 -14.76 -20.39 11.96
N MET A 128 -15.93 -20.77 11.46
CA MET A 128 -16.08 -21.50 10.20
C MET A 128 -16.39 -20.54 9.05
N LEU A 129 -17.35 -19.63 9.24
CA LEU A 129 -17.92 -18.76 8.20
C LEU A 129 -17.24 -17.40 8.05
N GLY A 130 -16.45 -16.95 9.03
CA GLY A 130 -15.78 -15.65 9.01
C GLY A 130 -16.61 -14.53 9.64
N ILE A 131 -16.44 -13.30 9.15
CA ILE A 131 -17.13 -12.10 9.67
C ILE A 131 -18.50 -11.94 9.00
N ASN A 132 -19.55 -11.78 9.79
CA ASN A 132 -20.80 -11.17 9.35
C ASN A 132 -20.62 -9.64 9.34
N VAL A 133 -20.47 -9.07 8.14
CA VAL A 133 -20.10 -7.66 7.96
C VAL A 133 -21.14 -6.71 8.54
N ASP A 134 -22.44 -6.99 8.33
CA ASP A 134 -23.51 -6.12 8.81
C ASP A 134 -23.58 -6.10 10.34
N GLN A 135 -23.43 -7.26 10.99
CA GLN A 135 -23.35 -7.32 12.45
C GLN A 135 -22.05 -6.69 12.99
N ALA A 136 -20.94 -6.82 12.27
CA ALA A 136 -19.66 -6.23 12.66
C ALA A 136 -19.69 -4.70 12.58
N LEU A 137 -20.36 -4.12 11.58
CA LEU A 137 -20.55 -2.66 11.47
C LEU A 137 -21.44 -2.08 12.58
N GLN A 138 -22.33 -2.89 13.15
CA GLN A 138 -23.13 -2.52 14.33
C GLN A 138 -22.35 -2.67 15.65
N ALA A 139 -21.22 -3.38 15.63
CA ALA A 139 -20.36 -3.54 16.80
C ALA A 139 -19.39 -2.36 16.93
N ASP A 140 -18.92 -2.10 18.14
CA ASP A 140 -17.91 -1.05 18.38
C ASP A 140 -16.51 -1.55 17.98
N LEU A 141 -16.18 -1.42 16.70
CA LEU A 141 -14.86 -1.72 16.15
C LEU A 141 -13.97 -0.47 16.12
N SER A 142 -13.44 -0.09 17.29
CA SER A 142 -12.60 1.11 17.48
C SER A 142 -11.41 1.21 16.50
N GLY A 143 -10.89 0.06 16.04
CA GLY A 143 -9.78 -0.03 15.08
C GLY A 143 -10.07 0.59 13.71
N ILE A 144 -11.33 0.57 13.26
CA ILE A 144 -11.74 1.07 11.93
C ILE A 144 -12.78 2.19 12.00
N LYS A 145 -13.23 2.57 13.19
CA LYS A 145 -14.29 3.58 13.41
C LYS A 145 -13.99 4.97 12.83
N HIS A 146 -12.71 5.29 12.61
CA HIS A 146 -12.26 6.54 11.99
C HIS A 146 -12.44 6.55 10.46
N LEU A 147 -12.61 5.39 9.84
CA LEU A 147 -12.89 5.27 8.41
C LEU A 147 -14.34 5.65 8.14
N LYS A 148 -14.64 6.15 6.93
CA LYS A 148 -16.03 6.34 6.50
C LYS A 148 -16.74 4.98 6.38
N PRO A 149 -18.08 4.92 6.51
CA PRO A 149 -18.83 3.65 6.52
C PRO A 149 -18.54 2.72 5.34
N ALA A 150 -18.41 3.25 4.12
CA ALA A 150 -18.08 2.47 2.92
C ALA A 150 -16.71 1.77 3.03
N TYR A 151 -15.70 2.48 3.54
CA TYR A 151 -14.36 1.93 3.77
C TYR A 151 -14.35 0.94 4.96
N GLN A 152 -15.16 1.15 6.01
CA GLN A 152 -15.30 0.17 7.08
C GLN A 152 -15.85 -1.17 6.56
N ARG A 153 -16.91 -1.12 5.74
CA ARG A 153 -17.47 -2.31 5.07
C ARG A 153 -16.40 -3.00 4.22
N THR A 154 -15.74 -2.24 3.35
CA THR A 154 -14.70 -2.78 2.45
C THR A 154 -13.55 -3.43 3.23
N TYR A 155 -13.16 -2.85 4.36
CA TYR A 155 -12.12 -3.42 5.24
C TYR A 155 -12.54 -4.77 5.85
N LEU A 156 -13.80 -4.90 6.29
CA LEU A 156 -14.33 -6.13 6.86
C LEU A 156 -14.50 -7.22 5.78
N GLU A 157 -14.95 -6.84 4.59
CA GLU A 157 -15.00 -7.72 3.42
C GLU A 157 -13.60 -8.18 3.00
N ALA A 158 -12.61 -7.29 3.07
CA ALA A 158 -11.21 -7.63 2.85
C ALA A 158 -10.72 -8.70 3.85
N ILE A 159 -11.07 -8.62 5.13
CA ILE A 159 -10.73 -9.68 6.10
C ILE A 159 -11.33 -11.03 5.68
N ASN A 160 -12.59 -11.06 5.23
CA ASN A 160 -13.21 -12.30 4.73
C ASN A 160 -12.48 -12.87 3.50
N ARG A 161 -12.01 -11.99 2.59
CA ARG A 161 -11.19 -12.41 1.45
C ARG A 161 -9.84 -12.98 1.91
N VAL A 162 -9.18 -12.38 2.90
CA VAL A 162 -7.94 -12.95 3.48
C VAL A 162 -8.22 -14.32 4.09
N LEU A 163 -9.30 -14.48 4.88
CA LEU A 163 -9.70 -15.77 5.44
C LEU A 163 -9.93 -16.83 4.35
N LYS A 164 -10.53 -16.45 3.22
CA LYS A 164 -10.71 -17.34 2.07
C LYS A 164 -9.38 -17.74 1.44
N ILE A 165 -8.46 -16.80 1.23
CA ILE A 165 -7.13 -17.06 0.66
C ILE A 165 -6.33 -18.02 1.56
N VAL A 166 -6.31 -17.75 2.87
CA VAL A 166 -5.57 -18.53 3.87
C VAL A 166 -6.08 -19.98 3.99
N LYS A 167 -7.35 -20.24 3.62
CA LYS A 167 -7.94 -21.59 3.56
C LYS A 167 -7.86 -22.27 2.18
N SER A 168 -7.36 -21.55 1.17
CA SER A 168 -7.29 -22.06 -0.20
C SER A 168 -5.94 -22.72 -0.48
N SER A 169 -5.80 -23.35 -1.65
CA SER A 169 -4.53 -23.88 -2.14
C SER A 169 -3.45 -22.82 -2.34
N ALA A 170 -3.81 -21.52 -2.35
CA ALA A 170 -2.88 -20.43 -2.49
C ALA A 170 -2.03 -20.18 -1.22
N TYR A 171 -2.44 -20.73 -0.06
CA TYR A 171 -1.69 -20.68 1.19
C TYR A 171 -1.00 -22.03 1.46
N LYS A 172 0.26 -21.98 1.88
CA LYS A 172 1.12 -23.14 2.11
C LYS A 172 1.24 -23.44 3.61
N GLY A 173 1.23 -24.73 3.94
CA GLY A 173 1.39 -25.21 5.31
C GLY A 173 0.16 -24.96 6.19
N GLU A 174 0.34 -25.12 7.49
CA GLU A 174 -0.75 -24.91 8.46
C GLU A 174 -1.03 -23.41 8.64
N ALA A 175 -2.25 -23.01 8.32
CA ALA A 175 -2.73 -21.66 8.53
C ALA A 175 -2.98 -21.39 10.02
N PRO A 176 -2.71 -20.17 10.53
CA PRO A 176 -3.23 -19.73 11.82
C PRO A 176 -4.75 -19.85 11.87
N SER A 177 -5.30 -20.04 13.08
CA SER A 177 -6.76 -20.08 13.26
C SER A 177 -7.44 -18.82 12.71
N ASN A 178 -8.72 -18.89 12.31
CA ASN A 178 -9.42 -17.70 11.81
C ASN A 178 -9.44 -16.60 12.86
N ARG A 179 -9.53 -16.96 14.14
CA ARG A 179 -9.40 -16.01 15.24
C ARG A 179 -8.03 -15.32 15.24
N GLU A 180 -6.95 -16.06 15.09
CA GLU A 180 -5.61 -15.45 15.03
C GLU A 180 -5.44 -14.58 13.78
N VAL A 181 -5.99 -14.98 12.63
CA VAL A 181 -6.04 -14.14 11.42
C VAL A 181 -6.79 -12.85 11.74
N LEU A 182 -7.97 -12.94 12.35
CA LEU A 182 -8.78 -11.79 12.73
C LEU A 182 -8.05 -10.86 13.71
N GLU A 183 -7.45 -11.40 14.77
CA GLU A 183 -6.67 -10.60 15.74
C GLU A 183 -5.41 -9.99 15.09
N THR A 184 -4.85 -10.64 14.06
CA THR A 184 -3.73 -10.11 13.26
C THR A 184 -4.14 -8.90 12.43
N LEU A 185 -5.34 -8.93 11.84
CA LEU A 185 -5.84 -7.93 10.89
C LEU A 185 -6.63 -6.80 11.53
N LEU A 186 -7.26 -7.03 12.67
CA LEU A 186 -7.89 -5.96 13.47
C LEU A 186 -6.87 -5.15 14.27
N PHE A 187 -5.57 -5.41 14.10
CA PHE A 187 -4.51 -4.60 14.67
C PHE A 187 -4.51 -3.20 14.05
N ASN A 188 -4.87 -2.22 14.87
CA ASN A 188 -5.07 -0.82 14.53
C ASN A 188 -3.77 -0.10 14.17
N SER A 189 -3.34 -0.18 12.90
CA SER A 189 -2.40 0.78 12.34
C SER A 189 -3.18 1.94 11.75
N ARG A 190 -3.37 3.02 12.52
CA ARG A 190 -3.98 4.26 12.03
C ARG A 190 -3.35 4.73 10.71
N LYS A 191 -2.03 4.54 10.54
CA LYS A 191 -1.31 4.85 9.29
C LYS A 191 -1.85 4.10 8.07
N ILE A 192 -2.15 2.80 8.22
CA ILE A 192 -2.69 1.98 7.12
C ILE A 192 -4.15 2.36 6.87
N GLY A 193 -4.93 2.59 7.93
CA GLY A 193 -6.31 3.06 7.83
C GLY A 193 -6.40 4.40 7.09
N ASP A 194 -5.58 5.39 7.48
CA ASP A 194 -5.53 6.70 6.85
C ASP A 194 -5.11 6.61 5.37
N MET A 195 -4.14 5.75 5.04
CA MET A 195 -3.74 5.52 3.65
C MET A 195 -4.85 4.86 2.83
N PHE A 196 -5.57 3.89 3.40
CA PHE A 196 -6.70 3.25 2.75
C PHE A 196 -7.86 4.24 2.56
N HIS A 197 -8.13 5.07 3.57
CA HIS A 197 -9.13 6.14 3.49
C HIS A 197 -8.79 7.17 2.40
N ALA A 198 -7.50 7.43 2.19
CA ALA A 198 -7.01 8.34 1.15
C ALA A 198 -7.07 7.74 -0.27
N PHE A 199 -7.40 6.46 -0.41
CA PHE A 199 -7.35 5.75 -1.69
C PHE A 199 -8.62 5.96 -2.51
N ASP A 200 -8.52 6.82 -3.52
CA ASP A 200 -9.52 7.07 -4.55
C ASP A 200 -9.24 6.18 -5.78
N TYR A 201 -9.61 4.91 -5.64
CA TYR A 201 -9.39 3.70 -6.46
C TYR A 201 -8.91 3.80 -7.93
N GLN A 202 -9.22 4.88 -8.64
CA GLN A 202 -8.84 5.16 -10.03
C GLN A 202 -7.43 5.74 -10.20
N TYR A 203 -6.90 6.48 -9.22
CA TYR A 203 -5.65 7.22 -9.35
C TYR A 203 -4.44 6.39 -8.89
N MET A 204 -3.49 7.02 -8.21
CA MET A 204 -2.26 6.39 -7.80
C MET A 204 -2.54 5.34 -6.72
N VAL A 205 -2.22 4.08 -7.03
CA VAL A 205 -2.37 2.98 -6.08
C VAL A 205 -1.40 3.17 -4.90
N PRO A 206 -1.84 3.09 -3.64
CA PRO A 206 -0.95 3.18 -2.49
C PRO A 206 0.08 2.06 -2.47
N LYS A 207 1.29 2.37 -1.99
CA LYS A 207 2.41 1.43 -1.97
C LYS A 207 2.67 0.93 -0.55
N PHE A 208 2.75 -0.37 -0.37
CA PHE A 208 3.18 -1.00 0.86
C PHE A 208 4.53 -1.69 0.63
N LEU A 209 5.61 -1.04 1.05
CA LEU A 209 6.97 -1.52 0.84
C LEU A 209 7.57 -2.04 2.15
N VAL A 210 7.86 -3.34 2.19
CA VAL A 210 8.65 -3.95 3.26
C VAL A 210 10.09 -4.06 2.82
N VAL A 211 10.99 -3.45 3.59
CA VAL A 211 12.43 -3.63 3.40
C VAL A 211 12.87 -4.81 4.26
N ASP A 212 13.17 -5.93 3.61
CA ASP A 212 13.63 -7.15 4.25
C ASP A 212 15.13 -7.09 4.50
N LYS A 213 15.51 -6.93 5.77
CA LYS A 213 16.89 -6.98 6.25
C LYS A 213 17.14 -8.16 7.17
N GLN A 214 16.15 -9.05 7.29
CA GLN A 214 16.18 -10.10 8.28
C GLN A 214 16.84 -11.34 7.64
N LYS A 215 17.65 -12.06 8.41
CA LYS A 215 18.26 -13.33 7.99
C LYS A 215 17.41 -14.56 8.35
N LYS A 216 16.17 -14.33 8.76
CA LYS A 216 15.22 -15.35 9.22
C LYS A 216 13.98 -15.35 8.34
N PRO A 217 13.24 -16.46 8.24
CA PRO A 217 11.97 -16.44 7.55
C PRO A 217 11.00 -15.42 8.17
N ALA A 218 10.14 -14.84 7.33
CA ALA A 218 8.99 -14.09 7.79
C ALA A 218 8.06 -15.00 8.63
N SER A 219 7.18 -14.44 9.45
CA SER A 219 6.17 -15.22 10.18
C SER A 219 4.88 -15.38 9.34
N PRO A 220 4.03 -16.37 9.63
CA PRO A 220 2.73 -16.49 8.95
C PRO A 220 1.86 -15.23 9.15
N TYR A 221 2.02 -14.53 10.29
CA TYR A 221 1.31 -13.27 10.54
C TYR A 221 1.80 -12.13 9.66
N ALA A 222 3.06 -12.13 9.23
CA ALA A 222 3.56 -11.17 8.24
C ALA A 222 2.95 -11.44 6.87
N ALA A 223 2.87 -12.71 6.46
CA ALA A 223 2.21 -13.11 5.22
C ALA A 223 0.73 -12.69 5.20
N ILE A 224 -0.02 -12.96 6.27
CA ILE A 224 -1.42 -12.53 6.44
C ILE A 224 -1.58 -11.02 6.30
N ARG A 225 -0.70 -10.22 6.93
CA ARG A 225 -0.74 -8.75 6.83
C ARG A 225 -0.44 -8.26 5.42
N LEU A 226 0.47 -8.92 4.70
CA LEU A 226 0.80 -8.56 3.31
C LEU A 226 -0.33 -8.93 2.34
N ILE A 227 -0.96 -10.09 2.52
CA ILE A 227 -2.17 -10.47 1.79
C ILE A 227 -3.26 -9.42 2.03
N MET A 228 -3.45 -8.96 3.27
CA MET A 228 -4.41 -7.90 3.57
C MET A 228 -4.13 -6.62 2.78
N MET A 229 -2.87 -6.20 2.67
CA MET A 229 -2.53 -5.00 1.89
C MET A 229 -2.91 -5.16 0.42
N SER A 230 -2.64 -6.35 -0.16
CA SER A 230 -3.07 -6.67 -1.52
C SER A 230 -4.60 -6.65 -1.66
N VAL A 231 -5.31 -7.22 -0.69
CA VAL A 231 -6.78 -7.30 -0.72
C VAL A 231 -7.45 -5.93 -0.48
N LEU A 232 -6.73 -4.96 0.10
CA LEU A 232 -7.12 -3.55 0.14
C LEU A 232 -6.75 -2.78 -1.15
N GLY A 233 -6.25 -3.48 -2.18
CA GLY A 233 -5.91 -2.91 -3.48
C GLY A 233 -4.57 -2.21 -3.53
N PHE A 234 -3.70 -2.37 -2.53
CA PHE A 234 -2.36 -1.76 -2.54
C PHE A 234 -1.40 -2.55 -3.41
N ASP A 235 -0.43 -1.85 -3.99
CA ASP A 235 0.76 -2.51 -4.50
C ASP A 235 1.64 -2.89 -3.30
N VAL A 236 2.02 -4.16 -3.23
CA VAL A 236 2.79 -4.74 -2.14
C VAL A 236 4.16 -5.16 -2.66
N PHE A 237 5.20 -4.59 -2.07
CA PHE A 237 6.59 -4.87 -2.42
C PHE A 237 7.38 -5.38 -1.22
N ILE A 238 8.19 -6.41 -1.45
CA ILE A 238 9.13 -6.93 -0.46
C ILE A 238 10.53 -6.82 -1.07
N ALA A 239 11.29 -5.83 -0.62
CA ALA A 239 12.65 -5.58 -1.10
C ALA A 239 13.65 -6.33 -0.22
N SER A 240 14.29 -7.38 -0.75
CA SER A 240 15.32 -8.18 -0.08
C SER A 240 16.66 -8.12 -0.83
N GLU A 241 17.73 -7.69 -0.15
CA GLU A 241 19.07 -7.64 -0.74
C GLU A 241 19.67 -9.04 -0.88
N ASP A 242 19.55 -9.84 0.19
CA ASP A 242 20.16 -11.18 0.30
C ASP A 242 19.35 -12.29 -0.39
N ALA A 243 18.18 -11.97 -0.96
CA ALA A 243 17.26 -12.91 -1.60
C ALA A 243 16.76 -14.09 -0.73
N TYR A 244 16.94 -14.03 0.61
CA TYR A 244 16.49 -15.09 1.52
C TYR A 244 15.00 -15.36 1.41
N SER A 245 14.61 -16.63 1.59
CA SER A 245 13.21 -17.03 1.59
C SER A 245 12.41 -16.28 2.66
N SER A 246 11.28 -15.69 2.27
CA SER A 246 10.48 -14.81 3.11
C SER A 246 9.02 -15.29 3.17
N ILE A 247 8.08 -14.56 2.57
CA ILE A 247 6.66 -14.94 2.62
C ILE A 247 6.25 -16.02 1.63
N GLU A 248 7.03 -16.28 0.59
CA GLU A 248 6.81 -17.36 -0.38
C GLU A 248 6.85 -18.77 0.27
N ASN A 249 7.30 -18.86 1.52
CA ASN A 249 7.17 -20.04 2.36
C ASN A 249 5.70 -20.33 2.76
N TYR A 250 4.84 -19.30 2.76
CA TYR A 250 3.44 -19.38 3.18
C TYR A 250 2.44 -19.19 2.05
N VAL A 251 2.88 -18.77 0.87
CA VAL A 251 1.98 -18.50 -0.27
C VAL A 251 2.53 -19.05 -1.58
N THR A 252 1.63 -19.39 -2.51
CA THR A 252 1.97 -19.82 -3.88
C THR A 252 2.28 -18.63 -4.78
N GLU A 253 2.72 -18.94 -6.00
CA GLU A 253 2.88 -17.97 -7.08
C GLU A 253 1.56 -17.33 -7.54
N ASP A 254 0.40 -17.83 -7.07
CA ASP A 254 -0.90 -17.20 -7.29
C ASP A 254 -1.09 -15.93 -6.43
N VAL A 255 -0.27 -15.78 -5.38
CA VAL A 255 -0.33 -14.62 -4.48
C VAL A 255 0.83 -13.64 -4.69
N ILE A 256 2.01 -14.11 -5.08
CA ILE A 256 3.22 -13.28 -5.18
C ILE A 256 4.10 -13.63 -6.38
N ASP A 257 4.67 -12.61 -7.03
CA ASP A 257 5.73 -12.77 -8.03
C ASP A 257 7.10 -12.51 -7.40
N ILE A 258 8.11 -13.22 -7.89
CA ILE A 258 9.50 -13.04 -7.45
C ILE A 258 10.30 -12.50 -8.63
N HIS A 259 10.89 -11.33 -8.44
CA HIS A 259 11.76 -10.67 -9.41
C HIS A 259 13.18 -10.54 -8.86
N TYR A 260 14.16 -10.57 -9.76
CA TYR A 260 15.55 -10.25 -9.48
C TYR A 260 15.90 -8.96 -10.21
N LEU A 261 16.27 -7.94 -9.44
CA LEU A 261 16.66 -6.63 -9.94
C LEU A 261 18.18 -6.55 -10.04
N THR A 262 18.66 -5.95 -11.12
CA THR A 262 20.07 -5.57 -11.29
C THR A 262 20.26 -4.06 -11.11
N GLU A 263 21.50 -3.60 -11.06
CA GLU A 263 21.80 -2.17 -10.96
C GLU A 263 21.41 -1.40 -12.24
N ARG A 264 21.30 -2.09 -13.38
CA ARG A 264 21.03 -1.49 -14.70
C ARG A 264 19.67 -0.80 -14.75
N GLU A 265 18.68 -1.35 -14.07
CA GLU A 265 17.31 -0.85 -13.98
C GLU A 265 17.24 0.54 -13.33
N PHE A 266 18.24 0.92 -12.52
CA PHE A 266 18.24 2.16 -11.73
C PHE A 266 19.38 3.13 -12.04
N ALA A 267 20.16 2.87 -13.09
CA ALA A 267 21.33 3.68 -13.45
C ALA A 267 21.02 5.20 -13.52
N TYR A 268 19.82 5.58 -13.95
CA TYR A 268 19.41 7.00 -14.04
C TYR A 268 19.12 7.65 -12.67
N SER A 269 18.46 6.95 -11.75
CA SER A 269 18.08 7.49 -10.43
C SER A 269 19.31 7.62 -9.50
N GLU A 270 20.29 6.72 -9.65
CA GLU A 270 21.57 6.80 -8.94
C GLU A 270 22.40 8.00 -9.39
N VAL A 271 22.50 8.25 -10.70
CA VAL A 271 23.24 9.41 -11.25
C VAL A 271 22.70 10.74 -10.72
N LEU A 272 21.36 10.89 -10.65
CA LEU A 272 20.73 12.09 -10.06
C LEU A 272 21.08 12.28 -8.59
N THR A 273 21.20 11.18 -7.85
CA THR A 273 21.49 11.19 -6.41
C THR A 273 22.95 11.53 -6.13
N ILE A 274 23.87 10.94 -6.91
CA ILE A 274 25.31 11.26 -6.88
C ILE A 274 25.52 12.75 -7.22
N ARG A 275 24.83 13.26 -8.25
CA ARG A 275 24.92 14.67 -8.65
C ARG A 275 24.44 15.61 -7.53
N LYS A 276 23.32 15.31 -6.87
CA LYS A 276 22.82 16.10 -5.72
C LYS A 276 23.78 16.08 -4.52
N LYS A 277 24.35 14.91 -4.19
CA LYS A 277 25.37 14.81 -3.11
C LYS A 277 26.60 15.66 -3.43
N ARG A 278 27.10 15.62 -4.66
CA ARG A 278 28.24 16.44 -5.10
C ARG A 278 27.93 17.94 -5.02
N VAL A 279 26.78 18.39 -5.50
CA VAL A 279 26.37 19.81 -5.41
C VAL A 279 26.26 20.28 -3.95
N LYS A 280 25.66 19.45 -3.07
CA LYS A 280 25.56 19.78 -1.65
C LYS A 280 26.93 19.86 -0.98
N MET A 281 27.84 18.93 -1.29
CA MET A 281 29.22 18.96 -0.79
C MET A 281 29.96 20.23 -1.24
N LEU A 282 29.84 20.60 -2.53
CA LEU A 282 30.43 21.83 -3.08
C LEU A 282 29.90 23.10 -2.41
N LEU A 283 28.61 23.16 -2.10
CA LEU A 283 28.00 24.28 -1.35
C LEU A 283 28.55 24.37 0.07
N TRP A 284 28.71 23.24 0.79
CA TRP A 284 29.29 23.23 2.13
C TRP A 284 30.77 23.66 2.12
N THR A 285 31.55 23.21 1.14
CA THR A 285 32.96 23.64 1.00
C THR A 285 33.06 25.14 0.68
N ALA A 286 32.17 25.65 -0.17
CA ALA A 286 32.12 27.08 -0.48
C ALA A 286 31.73 27.92 0.76
N LEU A 287 30.73 27.46 1.52
CA LEU A 287 30.30 28.12 2.76
C LEU A 287 31.43 28.13 3.81
N ALA A 288 32.13 27.00 4.00
CA ALA A 288 33.25 26.89 4.90
C ALA A 288 34.41 27.82 4.51
N ALA A 289 34.73 27.91 3.21
CA ALA A 289 35.74 28.83 2.70
C ALA A 289 35.38 30.30 2.93
N ILE A 290 34.10 30.68 2.74
CA ILE A 290 33.61 32.03 3.05
C ILE A 290 33.77 32.32 4.55
N VAL A 291 33.33 31.43 5.43
CA VAL A 291 33.47 31.60 6.88
C VAL A 291 34.93 31.75 7.30
N LEU A 292 35.82 30.90 6.79
CA LEU A 292 37.26 31.01 7.03
C LEU A 292 37.82 32.35 6.55
N SER A 293 37.42 32.82 5.37
CA SER A 293 37.86 34.13 4.85
C SER A 293 37.43 35.30 5.73
N PHE A 294 36.21 35.26 6.30
CA PHE A 294 35.74 36.27 7.26
C PHE A 294 36.52 36.23 8.58
N ILE A 295 36.84 35.04 9.09
CA ILE A 295 37.66 34.87 10.30
C ILE A 295 39.07 35.44 10.08
N PHE A 296 39.71 35.11 8.96
CA PHE A 296 41.04 35.65 8.61
C PHE A 296 41.03 37.17 8.40
N PHE A 297 39.95 37.72 7.84
CA PHE A 297 39.80 39.17 7.68
C PHE A 297 39.62 39.87 9.03
N ALA A 298 38.82 39.30 9.94
CA ALA A 298 38.64 39.83 11.30
C ALA A 298 39.93 39.78 12.13
N LEU A 299 40.75 38.73 11.96
CA LEU A 299 42.06 38.59 12.62
C LEU A 299 43.14 39.55 12.10
N LYS A 300 42.95 40.16 10.91
CA LYS A 300 43.88 41.16 10.34
C LYS A 300 43.56 42.60 10.77
N ILE A 301 42.43 42.83 11.42
CA ILE A 301 41.94 44.16 11.87
C ILE A 301 42.26 44.40 13.36
N TYR A 302 42.86 43.43 14.04
CA TYR A 302 43.46 43.54 15.37
C TYR A 302 44.97 43.40 15.28
#